data_AF-A0A3C0VVC1-F1
#
_entry.id   AF-A0A3C0VVC1-F1
#
_cell.length_a   1.000
_cell.length_b   1.000
_cell.length_c   1.000
_cell.angle_alpha   90.00
_cell.angle_beta   90.00
_cell.angle_gamma   90.00
#
_symmetry.space_group_name_H-M   'P 1'
#
loop_
_entity.id
_entity.type
_entity.pdbx_description
1 polymer ?
#
loop_
_entity_poly.entity_id
_entity_poly.type
_entity_poly.pdbx_seq_one_letter_code
_entity_poly.pdbx_strand_id
1 'polypeptide(L)' 'MTDKEYKKLSQKEFSKAARVYETDKGGIYKMCRKDYPDVLNELEKEEFNDLLDCGCGPAPMLTLLHEKYPDKHYTG' A
#
# COMPACT_ATOMS: atom_id res chain seq x y z
N MET A 1 6.58 7.51 -27.38
CA MET A 1 5.83 6.55 -26.54
C MET A 1 4.46 7.17 -26.29
N THR A 2 3.40 6.45 -26.62
CA THR A 2 2.01 6.88 -26.36
C THR A 2 1.64 6.64 -24.89
N ASP A 3 0.60 7.29 -24.39
CA ASP A 3 0.10 7.08 -23.02
C ASP A 3 -0.26 5.61 -22.76
N LYS A 4 -0.79 4.93 -23.77
CA LYS A 4 -1.10 3.49 -23.71
C LYS A 4 0.15 2.64 -23.56
N GLU A 5 1.22 2.98 -24.28
CA GLU A 5 2.51 2.28 -24.17
C GLU A 5 3.19 2.55 -22.84
N TYR A 6 3.15 3.81 -22.37
CA TYR A 6 3.69 4.19 -21.07
C TYR A 6 2.96 3.47 -19.93
N LYS A 7 1.62 3.44 -19.95
CA LYS A 7 0.82 2.72 -18.94
C LYS A 7 1.16 1.22 -18.91
N LYS A 8 1.31 0.59 -20.07
CA LYS A 8 1.70 -0.84 -20.15
C LYS A 8 3.10 -1.08 -19.60
N LEU A 9 4.05 -0.18 -19.91
CA LEU A 9 5.41 -0.26 -19.38
C LEU A 9 5.40 -0.11 -17.85
N SER A 10 4.70 0.89 -17.32
CA SER A 10 4.57 1.10 -15.88
C SER A 10 3.98 -0.11 -15.18
N GLN A 11 2.87 -0.68 -15.70
CA GLN A 11 2.27 -1.89 -15.13
C GLN A 11 3.27 -3.05 -15.08
N LYS A 12 4.02 -3.28 -16.17
CA LYS A 12 5.02 -4.35 -16.23
C LYS A 12 6.13 -4.16 -15.19
N GLU A 13 6.66 -2.95 -15.05
CA GLU A 13 7.73 -2.67 -14.09
C GLU A 13 7.24 -2.75 -12.64
N PHE A 14 6.05 -2.23 -12.34
CA PHE A 14 5.45 -2.35 -11.01
C PHE A 14 5.17 -3.82 -10.64
N SER A 15 4.63 -4.62 -11.55
CA SER A 15 4.42 -6.06 -11.31
C SER A 15 5.73 -6.81 -11.07
N LYS A 16 6.82 -6.43 -11.74
CA LYS A 16 8.15 -7.01 -11.50
C LYS A 16 8.68 -6.64 -10.11
N ALA A 17 8.49 -5.39 -9.69
CA ALA A 17 8.91 -4.92 -8.37
C ALA A 17 8.10 -5.56 -7.23
N ALA A 18 6.79 -5.75 -7.41
CA ALA A 18 5.91 -6.38 -6.43
C ALA A 18 6.38 -7.78 -6.02
N ARG A 19 6.87 -8.59 -6.97
CA ARG A 19 7.42 -9.93 -6.71
C ARG A 19 8.62 -9.94 -5.77
N VAL A 20 9.39 -8.84 -5.73
CA VAL A 20 10.51 -8.68 -4.80
C VAL A 20 10.01 -8.14 -3.46
N TYR A 21 8.99 -7.29 -3.49
CA TYR A 21 8.37 -6.68 -2.32
C TYR A 21 7.74 -7.71 -1.38
N GLU A 22 7.13 -8.77 -1.93
CA GLU A 22 6.49 -9.86 -1.18
C GLU A 22 7.47 -10.88 -0.56
N THR A 23 8.79 -10.74 -0.80
CA THR A 23 9.80 -11.63 -0.22
C THR A 23 10.46 -11.00 1.01
N ASP A 24 10.97 -11.81 1.94
CA ASP A 24 11.77 -11.35 3.10
C ASP A 24 13.04 -10.55 2.72
N LYS A 25 13.40 -10.52 1.42
CA LYS A 25 14.48 -9.70 0.84
C LYS A 25 14.04 -8.27 0.50
N GLY A 26 12.74 -7.98 0.54
CA GLY A 26 12.13 -6.70 0.24
C GLY A 26 12.37 -5.66 1.33
N GLY A 27 13.60 -5.13 1.41
CA GLY A 27 13.95 -4.04 2.32
C GLY A 27 13.02 -2.81 2.23
N ILE A 28 12.27 -2.66 1.13
CA ILE A 28 11.28 -1.60 0.93
C ILE A 28 10.10 -1.70 1.91
N TYR A 29 9.53 -2.88 2.17
CA TYR A 29 8.45 -3.04 3.18
C TYR A 29 8.93 -2.67 4.59
N LYS A 30 10.19 -2.97 4.92
CA LYS A 30 10.82 -2.59 6.19
C LYS A 30 11.07 -1.08 6.29
N MET A 31 11.32 -0.39 5.18
CA MET A 31 11.45 1.07 5.15
C MET A 31 10.09 1.76 5.26
N CYS A 32 9.08 1.32 4.51
CA CYS A 32 7.74 1.92 4.53
C CYS A 32 7.04 1.79 5.90
N ARG A 33 7.37 0.76 6.68
CA ARG A 33 6.87 0.62 8.06
C ARG A 33 7.32 1.74 9.01
N LYS A 34 8.38 2.50 8.67
CA LYS A 34 8.81 3.64 9.50
C LYS A 34 7.83 4.79 9.47
N ASP A 35 7.14 4.98 8.35
CA ASP A 35 6.21 6.10 8.15
C ASP A 35 4.79 5.76 8.64
N TYR A 36 4.53 4.48 8.91
CA TYR A 36 3.23 3.97 9.33
C TYR A 36 2.70 4.59 10.63
N PRO A 37 3.51 4.82 11.69
CA PRO A 37 3.05 5.50 12.90
C PRO A 37 2.54 6.91 12.63
N ASP A 38 3.21 7.68 11.75
CA ASP A 38 2.80 9.05 11.44
C ASP A 38 1.49 9.07 10.65
N VAL A 39 1.35 8.19 9.65
CA VAL A 39 0.09 8.01 8.91
C VAL A 39 -1.06 7.62 9.83
N LEU A 40 -0.79 6.72 10.78
CA LEU A 40 -1.79 6.25 11.73
C LEU A 40 -2.22 7.35 12.70
N ASN A 41 -1.27 8.15 13.19
CA ASN A 41 -1.55 9.28 14.05
C ASN A 41 -2.41 10.34 13.37
N GLU A 42 -2.23 10.57 12.07
CA GLU A 42 -3.11 11.46 11.30
C GLU A 42 -4.49 10.83 11.08
N LEU A 43 -4.55 9.55 10.70
CA LEU A 43 -5.80 8.82 10.47
C LEU A 43 -6.67 8.77 11.74
N GLU A 44 -6.07 8.57 12.92
CA GLU A 44 -6.79 8.49 14.21
C GLU A 44 -7.35 9.84 14.70
N LYS A 45 -7.06 10.96 14.02
CA LYS A 45 -7.68 12.26 14.34
C LYS A 45 -9.14 12.35 13.91
N GLU A 46 -9.57 11.50 12.98
CA GLU A 46 -10.93 11.48 12.46
C GLU A 46 -11.54 10.07 12.62
N GLU A 47 -12.81 10.01 12.99
CA GLU A 47 -13.52 8.72 12.97
C GLU A 47 -13.72 8.27 11.52
N PHE A 48 -13.29 7.05 11.21
CA PHE A 48 -13.50 6.44 9.89
C PHE A 48 -14.17 5.08 10.02
N ASN A 49 -14.92 4.71 8.99
CA ASN A 49 -15.45 3.36 8.81
C ASN A 49 -14.89 2.73 7.53
N ASP A 50 -14.71 3.54 6.49
CA ASP A 50 -14.27 3.12 5.17
C ASP A 50 -12.96 3.86 4.80
N LEU A 51 -11.97 3.14 4.28
CA LEU A 51 -10.66 3.69 3.90
C LEU A 51 -10.24 3.22 2.48
N LEU A 52 -9.76 4.17 1.67
CA LEU A 52 -9.21 3.93 0.33
C LEU A 52 -7.70 4.15 0.31
N ASP A 53 -6.92 3.12 0.00
CA ASP A 53 -5.47 3.19 -0.20
C ASP A 53 -5.14 3.34 -1.70
N CYS A 54 -5.09 4.59 -2.16
CA CYS A 54 -4.80 4.90 -3.57
C CYS A 54 -3.36 4.52 -3.95
N GLY A 55 -3.23 3.45 -4.74
CA GLY A 55 -1.93 2.95 -5.16
C GLY A 55 -1.35 1.92 -4.19
N CYS A 56 -2.22 1.14 -3.54
CA CYS A 56 -1.88 0.16 -2.51
C CYS A 56 -0.81 -0.87 -2.91
N GLY A 57 -0.61 -1.12 -4.21
CA GLY A 57 0.35 -2.11 -4.69
C GLY A 57 0.04 -3.49 -4.10
N PRO A 58 0.98 -4.16 -3.39
CA PRO A 58 0.71 -5.39 -2.65
C PRO A 58 -0.16 -5.25 -1.39
N ALA A 59 -0.78 -4.08 -1.16
CA ALA A 59 -1.60 -3.75 0.00
C ALA A 59 -0.95 -3.92 1.41
N PRO A 60 0.32 -3.51 1.60
CA PRO A 60 1.00 -3.65 2.90
C PRO A 60 0.36 -2.82 4.02
N MET A 61 -0.11 -1.60 3.71
CA MET A 61 -0.71 -0.70 4.68
C MET A 61 -2.09 -1.20 5.11
N LEU A 62 -2.93 -1.60 4.16
CA LEU A 62 -4.24 -2.18 4.43
C LEU A 62 -4.15 -3.44 5.29
N THR A 63 -3.14 -4.30 5.06
CA THR A 63 -2.91 -5.49 5.88
C THR A 63 -2.71 -5.10 7.36
N LEU A 64 -1.84 -4.12 7.62
CA LEU A 64 -1.58 -3.64 8.98
C LEU A 64 -2.79 -2.92 9.61
N LEU A 65 -3.56 -2.18 8.81
CA LEU A 65 -4.75 -1.49 9.30
C LEU A 65 -5.86 -2.50 9.65
N HIS A 66 -6.04 -3.53 8.84
CA HIS A 66 -7.01 -4.59 9.09
C HIS A 66 -6.65 -5.41 10.33
N GLU A 67 -5.36 -5.65 10.60
CA GLU A 67 -4.92 -6.26 11.87
C GLU A 67 -5.28 -5.40 13.10
N LYS A 68 -5.19 -4.08 12.98
CA LYS A 68 -5.47 -3.14 14.09
C LYS A 68 -6.97 -2.85 14.26
N TYR A 69 -7.72 -2.73 13.17
CA TYR A 69 -9.16 -2.44 13.15
C TYR A 69 -9.90 -3.41 12.23
N PRO A 70 -10.10 -4.67 12.65
CA PRO A 70 -10.67 -5.71 11.79
C PRO A 70 -12.11 -5.41 11.33
N ASP A 71 -12.84 -4.59 12.09
CA ASP A 71 -14.25 -4.27 11.82
C ASP A 71 -14.44 -3.10 10.82
N LYS A 72 -13.37 -2.51 10.31
CA LYS A 72 -13.42 -1.41 9.32
C LYS A 72 -13.41 -1.96 7.89
N HIS A 73 -13.84 -1.14 6.95
CA HIS A 73 -13.88 -1.48 5.53
C HIS A 73 -12.71 -0.85 4.78
N TYR A 74 -12.10 -1.62 3.86
CA TYR A 74 -10.89 -1.24 3.16
C TYR A 74 -11.00 -1.48 1.65
N THR A 75 -10.53 -0.52 0.86
CA THR A 75 -10.39 -0.63 -0.60
C THR A 75 -8.97 -0.19 -0.99
N GLY A 76 -8.35 -0.90 -1.94
CA GLY A 76 -7.02 -0.58 -2.47
C GLY A 76 -6.98 -0.64 -3.99
#